data_AF-A0A9K3I677-F1
#
_entry.id   AF-A0A9K3I677-F1
#
_cell.length_a   1.000
_cell.length_b   1.000
_cell.length_c   1.000
_cell.angle_alpha   90.00
_cell.angle_beta   90.00
_cell.angle_gamma   90.00
#
_symmetry.space_group_name_H-M   'P 1'
#
loop_
_entity.id
_entity.type
_entity.pdbx_description
1 polymer ?
#
loop_
_entity_poly.entity_id
_entity_poly.type
_entity_poly.pdbx_seq_one_letter_code
_entity_poly.pdbx_strand_id
1 'polypeptide(L)'
;MLVISWVISLYTLWQMVQMHEIVPGKQFDQYHELGQYAFGEKLGLYIVFPQQLTLAVRINIVYLVIRGKSLQRIYEMVCNDNCRFIRLTYFIVIVASVNFVLSHLPSFNSISVLSLAATVASIRYSAKYIYTTRDEL
;
A
#
# COMPACT_ATOMS: atom_id res chain seq x y z
N MET A 1 4.03 -21.80 -8.59
CA MET A 1 4.00 -20.97 -7.36
C MET A 1 3.12 -19.72 -7.51
N LEU A 2 3.22 -18.94 -8.59
CA LEU A 2 2.38 -17.73 -8.79
C LEU A 2 0.88 -18.01 -8.85
N VAL A 3 0.45 -19.09 -9.53
CA VAL A 3 -0.96 -19.50 -9.60
C VAL A 3 -1.52 -19.81 -8.20
N ILE A 4 -0.74 -20.51 -7.36
CA ILE A 4 -1.14 -20.84 -5.99
C ILE A 4 -1.26 -19.57 -5.14
N SER A 5 -0.28 -18.66 -5.22
CA SER A 5 -0.36 -17.37 -4.52
C SER A 5 -1.59 -16.56 -4.93
N TRP A 6 -1.90 -16.54 -6.22
CA TRP A 6 -3.04 -15.81 -6.76
C TRP A 6 -4.38 -16.40 -6.30
N VAL A 7 -4.51 -17.73 -6.32
CA VAL A 7 -5.70 -18.45 -5.81
C VAL A 7 -5.90 -18.17 -4.32
N ILE A 8 -4.83 -18.20 -3.51
CA ILE A 8 -4.90 -17.88 -2.07
C ILE A 8 -5.33 -16.42 -1.85
N SER A 9 -4.80 -15.47 -2.63
CA SER A 9 -5.22 -14.06 -2.55
C SER A 9 -6.69 -13.88 -2.90
N LEU A 10 -7.18 -14.51 -3.97
CA LEU A 10 -8.60 -14.44 -4.35
C LEU A 10 -9.52 -15.07 -3.29
N TYR A 11 -9.13 -16.23 -2.75
CA TYR A 11 -9.87 -16.89 -1.68
C TYR A 11 -9.96 -16.00 -0.42
N THR A 12 -8.85 -15.33 -0.07
CA THR A 12 -8.82 -14.42 1.09
C THR A 12 -9.70 -13.19 0.86
N LEU A 13 -9.68 -12.61 -0.36
CA LEU A 13 -10.55 -11.49 -0.73
C LEU A 13 -12.03 -11.88 -0.64
N TRP A 14 -12.40 -13.04 -1.18
CA TRP A 14 -13.76 -13.57 -1.06
C TRP A 14 -14.18 -13.71 0.41
N GLN A 15 -13.31 -14.27 1.24
CA GLN A 15 -13.61 -14.46 2.66
C GLN A 15 -13.80 -13.14 3.41
N MET A 16 -13.05 -12.09 3.07
CA MET A 16 -13.23 -10.75 3.64
C MET A 16 -14.59 -10.14 3.25
N VAL A 17 -15.06 -10.36 2.02
CA VAL A 17 -16.38 -9.88 1.57
C VAL A 17 -17.51 -10.60 2.30
N GLN A 18 -17.46 -11.93 2.40
CA GLN A 18 -18.50 -12.71 3.09
C GLN A 18 -18.60 -12.36 4.59
N MET A 19 -17.48 -11.99 5.22
CA MET A 19 -17.43 -11.54 6.62
C MET A 19 -18.07 -10.16 6.81
N HIS A 20 -18.10 -9.31 5.79
CA HIS A 20 -18.68 -7.97 5.86
C HIS A 20 -20.23 -7.99 5.85
N GLU A 21 -20.84 -9.08 5.38
CA GLU A 21 -22.31 -9.27 5.25
C GLU A 21 -22.90 -10.36 6.16
N ILE A 22 -22.16 -10.85 7.15
CA ILE A 22 -22.54 -12.04 7.94
C ILE A 22 -23.76 -11.85 8.86
N VAL A 23 -24.25 -10.60 9.05
CA VAL A 23 -25.47 -10.30 9.84
C VAL A 23 -26.35 -9.28 9.09
N PRO A 24 -27.64 -9.58 8.84
CA PRO A 24 -28.55 -8.61 8.23
C PRO A 24 -28.87 -7.48 9.23
N GLY A 25 -28.51 -6.25 8.88
CA GLY A 25 -28.93 -5.03 9.59
C GLY A 25 -27.84 -4.20 10.29
N LYS A 26 -26.56 -4.60 10.23
CA LYS A 26 -25.45 -3.78 10.77
C LYS A 26 -24.15 -3.96 9.97
N GLN A 27 -23.67 -2.89 9.33
CA GLN A 27 -22.37 -2.87 8.66
C GLN A 27 -21.25 -2.80 9.71
N PHE A 28 -20.46 -3.86 9.84
CA PHE A 28 -19.29 -3.87 10.70
C PHE A 28 -18.07 -3.41 9.89
N ASP A 29 -17.85 -2.11 9.77
CA ASP A 29 -16.68 -1.56 9.09
C ASP A 29 -15.39 -1.65 9.92
N GLN A 30 -15.52 -1.81 11.24
CA GLN A 30 -14.39 -1.85 12.15
C GLN A 30 -14.02 -3.30 12.49
N TYR A 31 -12.82 -3.74 12.08
CA TYR A 31 -12.26 -5.06 12.38
C TYR A 31 -12.32 -5.45 13.88
N HIS A 32 -12.44 -4.47 14.76
CA HIS A 32 -12.63 -4.63 16.20
C HIS A 32 -13.97 -5.29 16.56
N GLU A 33 -15.06 -4.91 15.89
CA GLU A 33 -16.41 -5.42 16.18
C GLU A 33 -16.63 -6.82 15.61
N LEU A 34 -16.06 -7.10 14.43
CA LEU A 34 -16.03 -8.44 13.82
C LEU A 34 -15.28 -9.46 14.69
N GLY A 35 -14.15 -9.03 15.28
CA GLY A 35 -13.37 -9.86 16.20
C GLY A 35 -14.10 -10.17 17.51
N GLN A 36 -14.86 -9.21 18.04
CA GLN A 36 -15.66 -9.40 19.25
C GLN A 36 -16.88 -10.30 19.01
N TYR A 37 -17.47 -10.28 17.81
CA TYR A 37 -18.61 -11.13 17.45
C TYR A 37 -18.21 -12.60 17.19
N ALA A 38 -17.10 -12.86 16.50
CA ALA A 38 -16.72 -14.22 16.07
C ALA A 38 -15.99 -15.06 17.14
N PHE A 39 -15.25 -14.42 18.05
CA PHE A 39 -14.37 -15.11 19.01
C PHE A 39 -14.64 -14.72 20.48
N GLY A 40 -15.71 -13.95 20.74
CA GLY A 40 -16.07 -13.44 22.05
C GLY A 40 -15.40 -12.10 22.39
N GLU A 41 -16.04 -11.33 23.28
CA GLU A 41 -15.80 -9.91 23.52
C GLU A 41 -14.36 -9.53 23.90
N LYS A 42 -13.54 -10.49 24.37
CA LYS A 42 -12.16 -10.25 24.85
C LYS A 42 -11.05 -11.05 24.16
N LEU A 43 -11.34 -12.22 23.57
CA LEU A 43 -10.32 -13.12 23.01
C LEU A 43 -10.04 -12.84 21.53
N GLY A 44 -11.08 -12.59 20.73
CA GLY A 44 -10.93 -12.27 19.31
C GLY A 44 -10.15 -11.00 19.06
N LEU A 45 -10.40 -10.00 19.91
CA LEU A 45 -9.73 -8.72 19.84
C LEU A 45 -8.23 -8.83 20.15
N TYR A 46 -7.86 -9.61 21.17
CA TYR A 46 -6.46 -9.71 21.61
C TYR A 46 -5.55 -10.41 20.59
N ILE A 47 -6.09 -11.27 19.73
CA ILE A 47 -5.30 -12.04 18.75
C ILE A 47 -5.16 -11.29 17.42
N VAL A 48 -6.24 -10.69 16.91
CA VAL A 48 -6.25 -10.05 15.58
C VAL A 48 -5.58 -8.68 15.60
N PHE A 49 -5.78 -7.92 16.68
CA PHE A 49 -5.25 -6.58 16.83
C PHE A 49 -3.70 -6.48 16.81
N PRO A 50 -2.93 -7.31 17.54
CA PRO A 50 -1.47 -7.21 17.53
C PRO A 50 -0.89 -7.50 16.14
N GLN A 51 -1.53 -8.40 15.38
CA GLN A 51 -1.10 -8.72 14.03
C GLN A 51 -1.30 -7.54 13.08
N GLN A 52 -2.48 -6.90 13.12
CA GLN A 52 -2.76 -5.72 12.29
C GLN A 52 -1.84 -4.55 12.63
N LEU A 53 -1.62 -4.27 13.92
CA LEU A 53 -0.76 -3.17 14.36
C LEU A 53 0.71 -3.39 13.93
N THR A 54 1.23 -4.59 14.15
CA THR A 54 2.62 -4.91 13.81
C THR A 54 2.86 -4.83 12.30
N LEU A 55 1.93 -5.34 11.50
CA LEU A 55 2.00 -5.24 10.04
C LEU A 55 1.89 -3.79 9.56
N ALA A 56 0.97 -3.00 10.13
CA ALA A 56 0.82 -1.60 9.78
C ALA A 56 2.11 -0.82 10.04
N VAL A 57 2.72 -0.97 11.22
CA VAL A 57 3.99 -0.30 11.57
C VAL A 57 5.10 -0.72 10.60
N ARG A 58 5.24 -2.01 10.32
CA ARG A 58 6.24 -2.54 9.38
C ARG A 58 6.08 -1.98 7.97
N ILE A 59 4.87 -1.99 7.43
CA ILE A 59 4.57 -1.50 6.08
C ILE A 59 4.89 0.00 5.98
N ASN A 60 4.49 0.79 6.98
CA ASN A 60 4.78 2.23 7.00
C ASN A 60 6.28 2.54 6.96
N ILE A 61 7.09 1.81 7.74
CA ILE A 61 8.55 1.99 7.74
C ILE A 61 9.16 1.65 6.39
N VAL A 62 8.83 0.48 5.84
CA VAL A 62 9.34 0.03 4.53
C VAL A 62 8.93 1.00 3.43
N TYR A 63 7.70 1.50 3.48
CA TYR A 63 7.18 2.45 2.52
C TYR A 63 7.95 3.78 2.51
N LEU A 64 8.24 4.34 3.69
CA LEU A 64 9.06 5.55 3.82
C LEU A 64 10.47 5.34 3.25
N VAL A 65 11.08 4.17 3.50
CA VAL A 65 12.42 3.85 2.97
C VAL A 65 12.41 3.71 1.45
N ILE A 66 11.41 3.04 0.88
CA ILE A 66 11.27 2.89 -0.58
C ILE A 66 11.09 4.26 -1.24
N ARG A 67 10.21 5.10 -0.67
CA ARG A 67 10.00 6.46 -1.18
C ARG A 67 11.26 7.33 -1.06
N GLY A 68 11.97 7.28 0.06
CA GLY A 68 13.23 8.01 0.24
C GLY A 68 14.30 7.58 -0.77
N LYS A 69 14.45 6.27 -1.03
CA LYS A 69 15.36 5.75 -2.06
C LYS A 69 14.95 6.17 -3.47
N SER A 70 13.65 6.15 -3.78
CA SER A 70 13.14 6.60 -5.07
C SER A 70 13.47 8.07 -5.32
N LEU A 71 13.24 8.94 -4.31
CA LEU A 71 13.55 10.36 -4.42
C LEU A 71 15.05 10.63 -4.57
N GLN A 72 15.89 9.88 -3.83
CA GLN A 72 17.34 9.94 -4.00
C GLN A 72 17.75 9.61 -5.45
N ARG A 73 17.20 8.55 -6.04
CA ARG A 73 17.51 8.16 -7.42
C ARG A 73 17.07 9.22 -8.45
N ILE A 74 15.92 9.84 -8.26
CA ILE A 74 15.45 10.93 -9.11
C ILE A 74 16.40 12.13 -8.99
N TYR A 75 16.81 12.47 -7.77
CA TYR A 75 17.76 13.55 -7.52
C TYR A 75 19.13 13.29 -8.19
N GLU A 76 19.64 12.06 -8.10
CA GLU A 76 20.86 11.63 -8.78
C GLU A 76 20.75 11.71 -10.31
N MET A 77 19.58 11.37 -10.88
CA MET A 77 19.35 11.47 -12.33
C MET A 77 19.25 12.92 -12.83
N VAL A 78 18.68 13.82 -12.04
CA VAL A 78 18.52 15.24 -12.42
C VAL A 78 19.82 16.02 -12.27
N CYS A 79 20.67 15.61 -11.33
CA CYS A 79 21.90 16.31 -10.98
C CYS A 79 23.12 15.63 -11.60
N ASN A 80 23.36 15.91 -12.88
CA ASN A 80 24.29 15.15 -13.72
C ASN A 80 25.78 15.26 -13.31
N ASP A 81 26.25 16.40 -12.75
CA ASP A 81 27.71 16.64 -12.62
C ASP A 81 28.21 17.30 -11.32
N ASN A 82 27.35 17.75 -10.38
CA ASN A 82 27.84 18.51 -9.20
C ASN A 82 27.04 18.30 -7.90
N CYS A 83 26.58 17.08 -7.65
CA CYS A 83 25.78 16.79 -6.47
C CYS A 83 26.58 16.38 -5.25
N ARG A 84 26.40 17.12 -4.13
CA ARG A 84 26.87 16.67 -2.81
C ARG A 84 26.13 15.38 -2.43
N PHE A 85 26.88 14.41 -1.93
CA PHE A 85 26.33 13.16 -1.39
C PHE A 85 25.45 13.47 -0.17
N ILE A 86 24.15 13.61 -0.40
CA ILE A 86 23.16 13.77 0.65
C ILE A 86 22.83 12.38 1.18
N ARG A 87 22.96 12.19 2.49
CA ARG A 87 22.62 10.93 3.14
C ARG A 87 21.13 10.63 2.93
N LEU A 88 20.80 9.38 2.58
CA LEU A 88 19.44 8.87 2.42
C LEU A 88 18.49 9.29 3.56
N THR A 89 19.01 9.39 4.78
CA THR A 89 18.27 9.83 5.98
C THR A 89 17.57 11.18 5.80
N TYR A 90 18.18 12.14 5.10
CA TYR A 90 17.55 13.44 4.83
C TYR A 90 16.35 13.32 3.90
N PHE A 91 16.47 12.52 2.84
CA PHE A 91 15.35 12.25 1.93
C PHE A 91 14.19 11.55 2.63
N ILE A 92 14.48 10.61 3.55
CA ILE A 92 13.46 9.94 4.35
C ILE A 92 12.72 10.94 5.26
N VAL A 93 13.44 11.86 5.92
CA VAL A 93 12.82 12.89 6.79
C VAL A 93 11.92 13.84 5.99
N ILE A 94 12.35 14.26 4.79
CA ILE A 94 11.55 15.10 3.89
C ILE A 94 10.27 14.37 3.45
N VAL A 95 10.39 13.10 3.05
CA VAL A 95 9.21 12.30 2.68
C VAL A 95 8.30 12.10 3.89
N ALA A 96 8.85 11.87 5.08
CA ALA A 96 8.07 11.68 6.30
C ALA A 96 7.28 12.94 6.70
N SER A 97 7.89 14.12 6.62
CA SER A 97 7.21 15.38 6.93
C SER A 97 6.05 15.67 5.98
N VAL A 98 6.23 15.42 4.67
CA VAL A 98 5.16 15.55 3.68
C VAL A 98 4.02 14.57 3.96
N ASN A 99 4.32 13.31 4.30
CA ASN A 99 3.28 12.35 4.65
C ASN A 99 2.53 12.74 5.94
N PHE A 100 3.21 13.32 6.93
CA PHE A 100 2.56 13.81 8.15
C PHE A 100 1.57 14.95 7.86
N VAL A 101 1.97 15.91 7.02
CA VAL A 101 1.07 16.98 6.57
C VAL A 101 -0.10 16.41 5.75
N LEU A 102 0.17 15.44 4.87
CA LEU A 102 -0.87 14.80 4.06
C LEU A 102 -1.87 14.00 4.92
N SER A 103 -1.42 13.37 6.00
CA SER A 103 -2.28 12.68 6.97
C SER A 103 -3.25 13.61 7.70
N HIS A 104 -2.96 14.92 7.78
CA HIS A 104 -3.91 15.91 8.28
C HIS A 104 -4.98 16.33 7.25
N LEU A 105 -4.82 16.00 5.96
CA LEU A 105 -5.82 16.26 4.92
C LEU A 105 -6.30 14.97 4.24
N PRO A 106 -6.79 13.95 4.98
CA PRO A 106 -7.20 12.69 4.38
C PRO A 106 -8.55 12.88 3.67
N SER A 107 -8.50 13.49 2.49
CA SER A 107 -9.61 13.59 1.56
C SER A 107 -9.69 12.31 0.73
N PHE A 108 -10.89 11.79 0.51
CA PHE A 108 -11.15 10.63 -0.36
C PHE A 108 -10.56 10.79 -1.77
N ASN A 109 -10.31 12.03 -2.21
CA ASN A 109 -9.73 12.32 -3.52
C ASN A 109 -8.30 11.77 -3.69
N SER A 110 -7.49 11.72 -2.63
CA SER A 110 -6.10 11.22 -2.72
C SER A 110 -6.01 9.73 -3.07
N ILE A 111 -7.00 8.93 -2.62
CA ILE A 111 -7.08 7.51 -2.94
C ILE A 111 -7.42 7.31 -4.43
N SER A 112 -8.35 8.11 -4.94
CA SER A 112 -8.72 8.07 -6.37
C SER A 112 -7.56 8.48 -7.27
N VAL A 113 -6.81 9.53 -6.90
CA VAL A 113 -5.60 9.96 -7.64
C VAL A 113 -4.54 8.87 -7.66
N LEU A 114 -4.33 8.16 -6.54
CA LEU A 114 -3.38 7.05 -6.48
C LEU A 114 -3.80 5.89 -7.41
N SER A 115 -5.10 5.56 -7.43
CA SER A 115 -5.65 4.54 -8.33
C SER A 115 -5.47 4.92 -9.80
N LEU A 116 -5.81 6.16 -10.17
CA LEU A 116 -5.60 6.68 -11.52
C LEU A 116 -4.12 6.63 -11.94
N ALA A 117 -3.20 7.04 -11.05
CA ALA A 117 -1.78 6.95 -11.32
C ALA A 117 -1.31 5.50 -11.54
N ALA A 118 -1.83 4.56 -10.75
CA ALA A 118 -1.55 3.14 -10.92
C ALA A 118 -2.08 2.60 -12.25
N THR A 119 -3.31 2.96 -12.65
CA THR A 119 -3.87 2.59 -13.96
C THR A 119 -3.02 3.12 -15.11
N VAL A 120 -2.62 4.40 -15.06
CA VAL A 120 -1.79 5.01 -16.09
C VAL A 120 -0.42 4.33 -16.17
N ALA A 121 0.20 4.03 -15.03
CA ALA A 121 1.47 3.31 -14.99
C ALA A 121 1.33 1.91 -15.61
N SER A 122 0.30 1.15 -15.23
CA SER A 122 0.02 -0.18 -15.77
C SER A 122 -0.15 -0.16 -17.29
N ILE A 123 -0.95 0.79 -17.82
CA ILE A 123 -1.13 0.96 -19.27
C ILE A 123 0.20 1.27 -19.95
N ARG A 124 1.04 2.15 -19.39
CA ARG A 124 2.35 2.50 -19.97
C ARG A 124 3.29 1.31 -20.01
N TYR A 125 3.36 0.51 -18.95
CA TYR A 125 4.21 -0.68 -18.91
C TYR A 125 3.72 -1.76 -19.89
N SER A 126 2.41 -2.03 -19.92
CA SER A 126 1.81 -2.98 -20.87
C SER A 126 1.99 -2.50 -22.32
N ALA A 127 1.77 -1.23 -22.60
CA ALA A 127 2.00 -0.65 -23.91
C ALA A 127 3.47 -0.77 -24.32
N LYS A 128 4.41 -0.37 -23.44
CA LYS A 128 5.85 -0.50 -23.72
C LYS A 128 6.24 -1.95 -24.02
N TYR A 129 5.73 -2.90 -23.25
CA TYR A 129 5.97 -4.33 -23.49
C TYR A 129 5.46 -4.74 -24.88
N ILE A 130 4.24 -4.36 -25.25
CA ILE A 130 3.67 -4.64 -26.58
C ILE A 130 4.49 -3.99 -27.70
N TYR A 131 4.97 -2.75 -27.51
CA TYR A 131 5.83 -2.08 -28.49
C TYR A 131 7.19 -2.76 -28.63
N THR A 132 7.85 -3.12 -27.52
CA THR A 132 9.10 -3.89 -27.54
C THR A 132 8.94 -5.24 -28.20
N THR A 133 7.85 -5.97 -27.96
CA THR A 133 7.57 -7.25 -28.64
C THR A 133 7.23 -7.07 -30.13
N ARG A 134 6.79 -5.88 -30.54
CA ARG A 134 6.54 -5.54 -31.95
C ARG A 134 7.83 -5.13 -32.68
N ASP A 135 8.76 -4.45 -32.03
CA ASP A 135 10.07 -4.11 -32.62
C ASP A 135 11.00 -5.33 -32.75
N GLU A 136 10.73 -6.42 -32.04
CA GLU A 136 11.47 -7.70 -32.16
C GLU A 136 10.92 -8.66 -33.25
N LEU A 137 9.84 -8.30 -33.97
CA LEU A 137 9.23 -9.10 -35.07
C LEU A 137 9.41 -8.40 -36.42
#